data_AF-A0A1E4Y919-F1
#
_entry.id   AF-A0A1E4Y919-F1
#
_cell.length_a   1.000
_cell.length_b   1.000
_cell.length_c   1.000
_cell.angle_alpha   90.00
_cell.angle_beta   90.00
_cell.angle_gamma   90.00
#
_symmetry.space_group_name_H-M   'P 1'
#
loop_
_entity.id
_entity.type
_entity.pdbx_description
1 polymer ?
#
loop_
_entity_poly.entity_id
_entity_poly.type
_entity_poly.pdbx_seq_one_letter_code
_entity_poly.pdbx_strand_id
1 'polypeptide(L)'
;MGDTLPNFSDLFIGYEARIRATFDRIVVAASSVNLPPKLEFTEEHSSMLFKCKPSEASVTADWHGIASLWAMSQAVGRLCAAMFNARRSGEARLDFVEGSEAELGYHFIYEARALAKPRGHRWNTYFPKPDLESDRLIAGDVFFFRAIEWILAHEVGHIVSGHDDHAWTAQQSRDEEREADRFATYYVIGGLAADPGRQLGERPSQDEIELERRAIAAGLGLVWVVIYEDTRTQDTDMYPAVAARIDDAMTAFGLADDSAALEILSDFIKAWIDPEGQWPVAPPSDATARSAMDEACARLYHHAREARQ
;
A
#
# COMPACT_ATOMS: atom_id res chain seq x y z
N MET A 1 13.98 24.44 28.25
CA MET A 1 14.36 24.31 26.83
C MET A 1 13.19 23.60 26.18
N GLY A 2 12.52 24.23 25.23
CA GLY A 2 11.37 23.61 24.56
C GLY A 2 11.90 22.62 23.55
N ASP A 3 11.78 21.32 23.83
CA ASP A 3 12.04 20.29 22.83
C ASP A 3 10.96 20.41 21.75
N THR A 4 11.26 21.19 20.72
CA THR A 4 10.51 21.15 19.47
C THR A 4 10.71 19.75 18.90
N LEU A 5 9.66 18.92 18.98
CA LEU A 5 9.63 17.61 18.34
C LEU A 5 10.03 17.77 16.85
N PRO A 6 10.85 16.85 16.30
CA PRO A 6 11.38 16.94 14.94
C PRO A 6 10.25 16.97 13.91
N ASN A 7 10.50 17.65 12.78
CA ASN A 7 9.62 17.56 11.63
C ASN A 7 9.73 16.16 10.99
N PHE A 8 8.78 15.79 10.12
CA PHE A 8 8.83 14.48 9.47
C PHE A 8 10.02 14.37 8.50
N SER A 9 10.41 15.45 7.81
CA SER A 9 11.65 15.48 7.02
C SER A 9 12.89 15.10 7.84
N ASP A 10 13.00 15.59 9.08
CA ASP A 10 14.12 15.26 9.97
C ASP A 10 14.12 13.77 10.36
N LEU A 11 12.93 13.19 10.57
CA LEU A 11 12.77 11.76 10.90
C LEU A 11 13.11 10.85 9.72
N PHE A 12 12.89 11.31 8.49
CA PHE A 12 13.04 10.51 7.27
C PHE A 12 14.26 10.91 6.41
N ILE A 13 15.20 11.68 6.94
CA ILE A 13 16.37 12.18 6.18
C ILE A 13 17.17 11.05 5.51
N GLY A 14 17.32 9.90 6.17
CA GLY A 14 17.99 8.73 5.60
C GLY A 14 17.20 8.05 4.48
N TYR A 15 15.87 8.19 4.48
CA TYR A 15 14.97 7.60 3.51
C TYR A 15 14.90 8.44 2.23
N GLU A 16 15.01 9.76 2.31
CA GLU A 16 14.87 10.68 1.16
C GLU A 16 15.73 10.24 -0.04
N ALA A 17 17.02 9.97 0.19
CA ALA A 17 17.95 9.58 -0.86
C ALA A 17 17.54 8.27 -1.54
N ARG A 18 16.99 7.30 -0.79
CA ARG A 18 16.50 6.03 -1.34
C ARG A 18 15.21 6.22 -2.13
N ILE A 19 14.29 7.06 -1.66
CA ILE A 19 13.04 7.39 -2.35
C ILE A 19 13.35 8.08 -3.69
N ARG A 20 14.25 9.07 -3.69
CA ARG A 20 14.72 9.73 -4.93
C ARG A 20 15.34 8.74 -5.91
N ALA A 21 16.22 7.86 -5.43
CA ALA A 21 16.83 6.85 -6.28
C ALA A 21 15.78 5.88 -6.87
N THR A 22 14.71 5.57 -6.14
CA THR A 22 13.56 4.81 -6.66
C THR A 22 12.84 5.59 -7.75
N PHE A 23 12.51 6.86 -7.50
CA PHE A 23 11.89 7.73 -8.50
C PHE A 23 12.71 7.84 -9.79
N ASP A 24 14.02 8.02 -9.69
CA ASP A 24 14.91 8.10 -10.84
C ASP A 24 14.87 6.81 -11.69
N ARG A 25 14.79 5.63 -11.06
CA ARG A 25 14.65 4.35 -11.78
C ARG A 25 13.32 4.27 -12.53
N ILE A 26 12.23 4.71 -11.92
CA ILE A 26 10.90 4.77 -12.54
C ILE A 26 10.96 5.68 -13.78
N VAL A 27 11.52 6.89 -13.64
CA VAL A 27 11.65 7.86 -14.74
C VAL A 27 12.49 7.31 -15.89
N VAL A 28 13.61 6.65 -15.59
CA VAL A 28 14.45 6.01 -16.60
C VAL A 28 13.69 4.90 -17.33
N ALA A 29 12.94 4.08 -16.61
CA ALA A 29 12.15 3.00 -17.22
C ALA A 29 10.99 3.53 -18.09
N ALA A 30 10.38 4.66 -17.70
CA ALA A 30 9.26 5.25 -18.41
C ALA A 30 9.59 5.75 -19.83
N SER A 31 10.86 6.06 -20.15
CA SER A 31 11.50 6.25 -21.48
C SER A 31 10.81 7.08 -22.59
N SER A 32 9.61 7.64 -22.41
CA SER A 32 8.82 8.25 -23.50
C SER A 32 8.38 9.69 -23.22
N VAL A 33 8.78 10.29 -22.09
CA VAL A 33 8.32 11.62 -21.67
C VAL A 33 9.20 12.72 -22.22
N ASN A 34 8.60 13.72 -22.91
CA ASN A 34 9.31 14.87 -23.48
C ASN A 34 10.00 15.75 -22.42
N LEU A 35 9.48 15.73 -21.19
CA LEU A 35 10.04 16.38 -20.00
C LEU A 35 10.17 15.32 -18.91
N PRO A 36 11.39 15.08 -18.37
CA PRO A 36 11.56 14.08 -17.33
C PRO A 36 10.80 14.51 -16.07
N PRO A 37 9.96 13.64 -15.49
CA PRO A 37 9.29 13.91 -14.22
C PRO A 37 10.28 14.32 -13.12
N LYS A 38 9.85 15.20 -12.22
CA LYS A 38 10.63 15.66 -11.06
C LYS A 38 9.91 15.29 -9.76
N LEU A 39 10.68 14.95 -8.73
CA LEU A 39 10.16 14.67 -7.39
C LEU A 39 10.54 15.79 -6.40
N GLU A 40 9.51 16.36 -5.78
CA GLU A 40 9.62 17.34 -4.70
C GLU A 40 9.02 16.76 -3.42
N PHE A 41 9.64 17.08 -2.28
CA PHE A 41 9.10 16.74 -0.97
C PHE A 41 8.58 17.99 -0.28
N THR A 42 7.48 17.85 0.46
CA THR A 42 6.88 18.98 1.17
C THR A 42 6.47 18.62 2.59
N GLU A 43 6.60 19.60 3.48
CA GLU A 43 6.01 19.62 4.82
C GLU A 43 4.62 20.28 4.82
N GLU A 44 4.28 20.97 3.73
CA GLU A 44 2.97 21.59 3.59
C GLU A 44 1.91 20.52 3.41
N HIS A 45 1.09 20.35 4.45
CA HIS A 45 0.01 19.39 4.39
C HIS A 45 -0.92 19.72 3.22
N SER A 46 -0.98 18.78 2.28
CA SER A 46 -1.76 18.87 1.05
C SER A 46 -3.08 18.10 1.21
N SER A 47 -4.10 18.44 0.42
CA SER A 47 -5.31 17.60 0.32
C SER A 47 -5.07 16.31 -0.46
N MET A 48 -3.84 16.03 -0.90
CA MET A 48 -3.35 14.82 -1.54
C MET A 48 -1.93 14.54 -1.05
N LEU A 49 -1.72 13.39 -0.41
CA LEU A 49 -0.45 13.05 0.24
C LEU A 49 0.65 12.70 -0.80
N PHE A 50 0.25 12.18 -1.94
CA PHE A 50 1.05 12.13 -3.16
C PHE A 50 0.21 12.79 -4.25
N LYS A 51 0.85 13.63 -5.06
CA LYS A 51 0.17 14.31 -6.16
C LYS A 51 1.11 14.46 -7.34
N CYS A 52 0.57 14.32 -8.53
CA CYS A 52 1.22 14.76 -9.75
C CYS A 52 0.62 16.07 -10.25
N LYS A 53 1.42 16.81 -11.00
CA LYS A 53 0.98 17.88 -11.88
C LYS A 53 1.53 17.60 -13.28
N PRO A 54 0.76 16.87 -14.12
CA PRO A 54 1.18 16.46 -15.45
C PRO A 54 1.77 17.59 -16.31
N SER A 55 1.15 18.78 -16.32
CA SER A 55 1.60 19.90 -17.16
C SER A 55 3.01 20.41 -16.82
N GLU A 56 3.46 20.19 -15.58
CA GLU A 56 4.79 20.57 -15.10
C GLU A 56 5.76 19.39 -15.03
N ALA A 57 5.29 18.18 -15.38
CA ALA A 57 5.99 16.92 -15.15
C ALA A 57 6.54 16.86 -13.72
N SER A 58 5.71 17.16 -12.73
CA SER A 58 6.12 17.17 -11.32
C SER A 58 5.29 16.22 -10.48
N VAL A 59 5.94 15.59 -9.51
CA VAL A 59 5.35 14.77 -8.46
C VAL A 59 5.76 15.39 -7.13
N THR A 60 4.79 15.62 -6.25
CA THR A 60 5.04 16.07 -4.88
C THR A 60 4.66 14.96 -3.90
N ALA A 61 5.59 14.61 -3.02
CA ALA A 61 5.36 13.69 -1.91
C ALA A 61 5.32 14.45 -0.57
N ASP A 62 4.22 14.32 0.15
CA ASP A 62 4.03 14.87 1.50
C ASP A 62 4.74 13.97 2.52
N TRP A 63 5.52 14.55 3.42
CA TRP A 63 6.18 13.81 4.49
C TRP A 63 5.21 13.11 5.44
N HIS A 64 3.99 13.62 5.62
CA HIS A 64 2.92 12.92 6.36
C HIS A 64 2.46 11.67 5.61
N GLY A 65 2.38 11.73 4.28
CA GLY A 65 2.08 10.61 3.41
C GLY A 65 3.14 9.52 3.51
N ILE A 66 4.41 9.93 3.44
CA ILE A 66 5.57 9.04 3.62
C ILE A 66 5.53 8.39 5.01
N ALA A 67 5.32 9.16 6.07
CA ALA A 67 5.25 8.65 7.43
C ALA A 67 4.09 7.67 7.63
N SER A 68 2.92 7.99 7.08
CA SER A 68 1.72 7.15 7.13
C SER A 68 1.95 5.83 6.39
N LEU A 69 2.50 5.86 5.17
CA LEU A 69 2.82 4.67 4.39
C LEU A 69 3.89 3.81 5.10
N TRP A 70 4.88 4.45 5.71
CA TRP A 70 5.91 3.76 6.49
C TRP A 70 5.30 3.04 7.70
N ALA A 71 4.46 3.73 8.49
CA ALA A 71 3.75 3.13 9.61
C ALA A 71 2.90 1.92 9.16
N MET A 72 2.17 2.06 8.05
CA MET A 72 1.38 0.98 7.46
C MET A 72 2.25 -0.22 7.04
N SER A 73 3.44 0.04 6.49
CA SER A 73 4.38 -1.00 6.11
C SER A 73 4.99 -1.72 7.32
N GLN A 74 5.24 -0.99 8.40
CA GLN A 74 5.64 -1.58 9.69
C GLN A 74 4.52 -2.44 10.28
N ALA A 75 3.25 -2.05 10.13
CA ALA A 75 2.12 -2.88 10.54
C ALA A 75 2.15 -4.25 9.85
N VAL A 76 2.27 -4.29 8.53
CA VAL A 76 2.36 -5.56 7.76
C VAL A 76 3.55 -6.39 8.23
N GLY A 77 4.75 -5.80 8.30
CA GLY A 77 5.97 -6.51 8.69
C GLY A 77 5.88 -7.16 10.07
N ARG A 78 5.09 -6.58 10.98
CA ARG A 78 4.90 -7.04 12.36
C ARG A 78 3.74 -8.04 12.51
N LEU A 79 2.68 -7.85 11.74
CA LEU A 79 1.49 -8.70 11.80
C LEU A 79 1.64 -10.00 11.01
N CYS A 80 2.42 -10.00 9.92
CA CYS A 80 2.47 -11.10 8.95
C CYS A 80 2.66 -12.48 9.61
N ALA A 81 3.62 -12.61 10.52
CA ALA A 81 3.89 -13.89 11.20
C ALA A 81 2.73 -14.32 12.12
N ALA A 82 2.13 -13.38 12.86
CA ALA A 82 1.02 -13.68 13.76
C ALA A 82 -0.23 -14.11 12.98
N MET A 83 -0.54 -13.41 11.89
CA MET A 83 -1.68 -13.76 11.01
C MET A 83 -1.51 -15.15 10.39
N PHE A 84 -0.32 -15.39 9.82
CA PHE A 84 0.04 -16.67 9.21
C PHE A 84 -0.08 -17.84 10.21
N ASN A 85 0.40 -17.64 11.45
CA ASN A 85 0.36 -18.65 12.51
C ASN A 85 -1.06 -18.90 13.04
N ALA A 86 -1.85 -17.84 13.24
CA ALA A 86 -3.23 -17.96 13.71
C ALA A 86 -4.07 -18.77 12.72
N ARG A 87 -3.98 -18.45 11.42
CA ARG A 87 -4.69 -19.16 10.35
C ARG A 87 -4.32 -20.63 10.28
N ARG A 88 -3.02 -20.97 10.35
CA ARG A 88 -2.52 -22.36 10.28
C ARG A 88 -2.78 -23.18 11.53
N SER A 89 -2.89 -22.52 12.68
CA SER A 89 -3.23 -23.19 13.95
C SER A 89 -4.74 -23.43 14.10
N GLY A 90 -5.55 -22.95 13.14
CA GLY A 90 -7.00 -23.08 13.19
C GLY A 90 -7.64 -22.20 14.25
N GLU A 91 -6.97 -21.10 14.64
CA GLU A 91 -7.54 -20.13 15.56
C GLU A 91 -8.82 -19.53 14.97
N ALA A 92 -9.80 -19.23 15.81
CA ALA A 92 -11.08 -18.70 15.33
C ALA A 92 -10.98 -17.24 14.84
N ARG A 93 -10.00 -16.49 15.35
CA ARG A 93 -9.80 -15.05 15.08
C ARG A 93 -8.33 -14.64 15.30
N LEU A 94 -8.01 -13.39 15.03
CA LEU A 94 -6.72 -12.78 15.38
C LEU A 94 -6.78 -12.26 16.82
N ASP A 95 -6.09 -12.93 17.74
CA ASP A 95 -5.90 -12.45 19.11
C ASP A 95 -4.45 -11.96 19.28
N PHE A 96 -4.29 -10.70 19.68
CA PHE A 96 -2.97 -10.12 19.94
C PHE A 96 -2.62 -10.25 21.42
N VAL A 97 -1.44 -10.81 21.70
CA VAL A 97 -0.92 -10.86 23.07
C VAL A 97 -0.44 -9.47 23.46
N GLU A 98 -0.82 -9.00 24.66
CA GLU A 98 -0.38 -7.71 25.20
C GLU A 98 1.16 -7.63 25.26
N GLY A 99 1.71 -6.51 24.76
CA GLY A 99 3.14 -6.26 24.63
C GLY A 99 3.84 -6.98 23.49
N SER A 100 3.11 -7.70 22.62
CA SER A 100 3.70 -8.40 21.49
C SER A 100 4.01 -7.48 20.31
N GLU A 101 4.96 -7.90 19.45
CA GLU A 101 5.24 -7.20 18.20
C GLU A 101 4.01 -7.12 17.29
N ALA A 102 3.12 -8.12 17.35
CA ALA A 102 1.87 -8.15 16.60
C ALA A 102 0.87 -7.09 17.10
N GLU A 103 0.73 -6.91 18.41
CA GLU A 103 -0.08 -5.82 18.97
C GLU A 103 0.48 -4.45 18.56
N LEU A 104 1.82 -4.28 18.60
CA LEU A 104 2.44 -3.06 18.10
C LEU A 104 2.17 -2.85 16.60
N GLY A 105 2.20 -3.92 15.80
CA GLY A 105 1.81 -3.90 14.39
C GLY A 105 0.37 -3.46 14.17
N TYR A 106 -0.56 -3.94 14.99
CA TYR A 106 -1.95 -3.50 14.97
C TYR A 106 -2.09 -2.01 15.31
N HIS A 107 -1.36 -1.51 16.32
CA HIS A 107 -1.32 -0.09 16.66
C HIS A 107 -0.73 0.78 15.55
N PHE A 108 0.21 0.27 14.76
CA PHE A 108 0.76 0.98 13.61
C PHE A 108 -0.29 1.27 12.53
N ILE A 109 -1.34 0.44 12.38
CA ILE A 109 -2.46 0.73 11.45
C ILE A 109 -3.17 2.03 11.86
N TYR A 110 -3.42 2.21 13.16
CA TYR A 110 -4.06 3.42 13.69
C TYR A 110 -3.16 4.64 13.58
N GLU A 111 -1.85 4.48 13.81
CA GLU A 111 -0.88 5.56 13.61
C GLU A 111 -0.80 5.98 12.15
N ALA A 112 -0.79 5.03 11.21
CA ALA A 112 -0.85 5.32 9.78
C ALA A 112 -2.09 6.16 9.43
N ARG A 113 -3.26 5.78 9.95
CA ARG A 113 -4.51 6.54 9.78
C ARG A 113 -4.45 7.92 10.42
N ALA A 114 -3.81 8.07 11.56
CA ALA A 114 -3.65 9.36 12.23
C ALA A 114 -2.70 10.29 11.45
N LEU A 115 -1.61 9.75 10.91
CA LEU A 115 -0.63 10.45 10.08
C LEU A 115 -1.22 10.87 8.72
N ALA A 116 -2.18 10.11 8.17
CA ALA A 116 -2.84 10.44 6.91
C ALA A 116 -3.81 11.64 7.01
N LYS A 117 -4.12 12.13 8.22
CA LYS A 117 -5.12 13.19 8.43
C LYS A 117 -4.58 14.60 8.19
N PRO A 118 -5.40 15.50 7.62
CA PRO A 118 -5.00 16.85 7.21
C PRO A 118 -4.27 17.78 8.18
N ARG A 119 -4.32 17.57 9.51
CA ARG A 119 -3.80 18.55 10.47
C ARG A 119 -3.35 17.95 11.80
N GLY A 120 -2.16 18.36 12.22
CA GLY A 120 -1.75 18.47 13.64
C GLY A 120 -1.27 17.19 14.31
N HIS A 121 -1.36 16.04 13.64
CA HIS A 121 -0.78 14.80 14.16
C HIS A 121 0.74 14.85 14.05
N ARG A 122 1.43 14.45 15.11
CA ARG A 122 2.89 14.38 15.18
C ARG A 122 3.28 12.93 15.46
N TRP A 123 4.52 12.57 15.13
CA TRP A 123 5.04 11.23 15.44
C TRP A 123 4.85 10.91 16.93
N ASN A 124 4.08 9.87 17.22
CA ASN A 124 3.84 9.43 18.58
C ASN A 124 5.07 8.67 19.11
N THR A 125 5.61 9.10 20.25
CA THR A 125 6.83 8.54 20.85
C THR A 125 6.66 7.09 21.35
N TYR A 126 5.43 6.58 21.39
CA TYR A 126 5.16 5.16 21.59
C TYR A 126 5.76 4.30 20.46
N PHE A 127 5.79 4.80 19.23
CA PHE A 127 6.29 4.06 18.08
C PHE A 127 7.79 4.26 17.87
N PRO A 128 8.53 3.21 17.46
CA PRO A 128 9.92 3.35 17.07
C PRO A 128 10.03 4.33 15.90
N LYS A 129 11.05 5.19 15.93
CA LYS A 129 11.33 6.13 14.85
C LYS A 129 11.87 5.38 13.63
N PRO A 130 11.68 5.91 12.42
CA PRO A 130 12.34 5.40 11.22
C PRO A 130 13.86 5.35 11.41
N ASP A 131 14.45 4.20 11.11
CA ASP A 131 15.87 3.94 11.27
C ASP A 131 16.31 2.81 10.33
N LEU A 132 17.04 3.18 9.28
CA LEU A 132 17.52 2.26 8.25
C LEU A 132 18.59 1.28 8.75
N GLU A 133 19.15 1.50 9.93
CA GLU A 133 20.16 0.64 10.54
C GLU A 133 19.54 -0.38 11.52
N SER A 134 18.24 -0.27 11.81
CA SER A 134 17.56 -1.13 12.77
C SER A 134 17.09 -2.45 12.14
N ASP A 135 17.68 -3.56 12.59
CA ASP A 135 17.24 -4.92 12.21
C ASP A 135 15.76 -5.18 12.54
N ARG A 136 15.20 -4.50 13.54
CA ARG A 136 13.79 -4.67 13.95
C ARG A 136 12.80 -4.05 12.97
N LEU A 137 13.26 -3.14 12.11
CA LEU A 137 12.41 -2.40 11.17
C LEU A 137 12.55 -2.92 9.74
N ILE A 138 13.52 -3.82 9.48
CA ILE A 138 13.92 -4.24 8.14
C ILE A 138 12.77 -4.84 7.33
N ALA A 139 11.89 -5.65 7.96
CA ALA A 139 10.76 -6.25 7.28
C ALA A 139 9.77 -5.18 6.80
N GLY A 140 9.44 -4.22 7.66
CA GLY A 140 8.56 -3.11 7.30
C GLY A 140 9.20 -2.16 6.28
N ASP A 141 10.50 -1.91 6.35
CA ASP A 141 11.22 -1.07 5.38
C ASP A 141 11.24 -1.69 3.98
N VAL A 142 11.36 -3.02 3.88
CA VAL A 142 11.24 -3.74 2.59
C VAL A 142 9.86 -3.51 1.97
N PHE A 143 8.79 -3.60 2.76
CA PHE A 143 7.44 -3.31 2.28
C PHE A 143 7.29 -1.82 1.92
N PHE A 144 7.80 -0.92 2.74
CA PHE A 144 7.73 0.52 2.52
C PHE A 144 8.37 0.94 1.19
N PHE A 145 9.61 0.53 0.93
CA PHE A 145 10.32 0.95 -0.28
C PHE A 145 9.70 0.41 -1.57
N ARG A 146 9.03 -0.74 -1.51
CA ARG A 146 8.31 -1.29 -2.67
C ARG A 146 6.93 -0.67 -2.82
N ALA A 147 6.22 -0.37 -1.73
CA ALA A 147 4.92 0.27 -1.79
C ALA A 147 5.04 1.72 -2.30
N ILE A 148 6.06 2.45 -1.84
CA ILE A 148 6.33 3.80 -2.35
C ILE A 148 6.80 3.79 -3.80
N GLU A 149 7.50 2.73 -4.24
CA GLU A 149 7.82 2.55 -5.66
C GLU A 149 6.56 2.45 -6.53
N TRP A 150 5.57 1.66 -6.11
CA TRP A 150 4.29 1.56 -6.83
C TRP A 150 3.54 2.91 -6.83
N ILE A 151 3.45 3.60 -5.68
CA ILE A 151 2.79 4.91 -5.58
C ILE A 151 3.45 5.94 -6.49
N LEU A 152 4.79 6.03 -6.47
CA LEU A 152 5.51 6.96 -7.34
C LEU A 152 5.37 6.58 -8.82
N ALA A 153 5.31 5.28 -9.14
CA ALA A 153 5.07 4.82 -10.50
C ALA A 153 3.66 5.19 -10.98
N HIS A 154 2.66 5.16 -10.09
CA HIS A 154 1.31 5.63 -10.38
C HIS A 154 1.31 7.13 -10.75
N GLU A 155 1.95 7.97 -9.93
CA GLU A 155 2.06 9.42 -10.22
C GLU A 155 2.82 9.71 -11.53
N VAL A 156 3.88 8.95 -11.82
CA VAL A 156 4.58 9.02 -13.10
C VAL A 156 3.69 8.54 -14.25
N GLY A 157 2.84 7.54 -14.02
CA GLY A 157 1.85 7.04 -14.97
C GLY A 157 0.93 8.14 -15.49
N HIS A 158 0.45 9.02 -14.61
CA HIS A 158 -0.33 10.19 -15.03
C HIS A 158 0.43 11.09 -16.00
N ILE A 159 1.72 11.34 -15.75
CA ILE A 159 2.56 12.19 -16.60
C ILE A 159 2.82 11.51 -17.95
N VAL A 160 3.14 10.22 -17.95
CA VAL A 160 3.47 9.43 -19.15
C VAL A 160 2.25 9.28 -20.07
N SER A 161 1.07 9.07 -19.49
CA SER A 161 -0.18 8.97 -20.24
C SER A 161 -0.72 10.32 -20.71
N GLY A 162 -0.07 11.43 -20.33
CA GLY A 162 -0.49 12.77 -20.72
C GLY A 162 -1.86 13.14 -20.17
N HIS A 163 -2.16 12.70 -18.94
CA HIS A 163 -3.36 13.12 -18.22
C HIS A 163 -3.32 14.64 -17.97
N ASP A 164 -4.49 15.27 -17.83
CA ASP A 164 -4.60 16.72 -17.75
C ASP A 164 -4.46 17.26 -16.30
N ASP A 165 -4.37 18.59 -16.14
CA ASP A 165 -4.40 19.26 -14.82
C ASP A 165 -5.81 19.74 -14.41
N HIS A 166 -6.81 19.61 -15.29
CA HIS A 166 -8.07 20.37 -15.26
C HIS A 166 -9.24 19.62 -14.63
N ALA A 167 -10.34 20.34 -14.33
CA ALA A 167 -11.56 19.75 -13.80
C ALA A 167 -12.20 18.73 -14.76
N TRP A 168 -12.13 17.46 -14.39
CA TRP A 168 -12.70 16.34 -15.13
C TRP A 168 -14.17 16.10 -14.84
N THR A 169 -14.83 15.38 -15.75
CA THR A 169 -15.99 14.58 -15.35
C THR A 169 -15.54 13.44 -14.42
N ALA A 170 -16.42 13.00 -13.53
CA ALA A 170 -16.14 11.87 -12.63
C ALA A 170 -15.69 10.61 -13.39
N GLN A 171 -16.26 10.35 -14.57
CA GLN A 171 -15.87 9.21 -15.40
C GLN A 171 -14.44 9.33 -15.92
N GLN A 172 -14.04 10.49 -16.44
CA GLN A 172 -12.67 10.70 -16.94
C GLN A 172 -11.65 10.54 -15.82
N SER A 173 -11.91 11.14 -14.66
CA SER A 173 -11.04 10.99 -13.49
C SER A 173 -10.84 9.52 -13.11
N ARG A 174 -11.92 8.72 -13.10
CA ARG A 174 -11.84 7.28 -12.82
C ARG A 174 -11.04 6.51 -13.88
N ASP A 175 -11.14 6.89 -15.14
CA ASP A 175 -10.45 6.20 -16.22
C ASP A 175 -8.94 6.52 -16.22
N GLU A 176 -8.58 7.78 -15.92
CA GLU A 176 -7.18 8.20 -15.72
C GLU A 176 -6.53 7.48 -14.53
N GLU A 177 -7.22 7.40 -13.38
CA GLU A 177 -6.74 6.66 -12.20
C GLU A 177 -6.49 5.18 -12.51
N ARG A 178 -7.40 4.53 -13.25
CA ARG A 178 -7.20 3.13 -13.69
C ARG A 178 -6.04 2.98 -14.64
N GLU A 179 -5.81 3.95 -15.51
CA GLU A 179 -4.67 3.92 -16.42
C GLU A 179 -3.34 4.07 -15.69
N ALA A 180 -3.26 4.99 -14.73
CA ALA A 180 -2.10 5.17 -13.86
C ALA A 180 -1.84 3.94 -12.98
N ASP A 181 -2.89 3.32 -12.41
CA ASP A 181 -2.79 2.04 -11.68
C ASP A 181 -2.24 0.92 -12.55
N ARG A 182 -2.73 0.80 -13.80
CA ARG A 182 -2.20 -0.19 -14.76
C ARG A 182 -0.74 0.08 -15.07
N PHE A 183 -0.36 1.33 -15.34
CA PHE A 183 1.03 1.69 -15.59
C PHE A 183 1.92 1.28 -14.42
N ALA A 184 1.57 1.68 -13.20
CA ALA A 184 2.33 1.35 -11.98
C ALA A 184 2.46 -0.16 -11.79
N THR A 185 1.34 -0.88 -11.95
CA THR A 185 1.26 -2.32 -11.77
C THR A 185 2.14 -3.06 -12.78
N TYR A 186 2.05 -2.73 -14.08
CA TYR A 186 2.91 -3.36 -15.09
C TYR A 186 4.37 -2.96 -14.96
N TYR A 187 4.68 -1.73 -14.54
CA TYR A 187 6.04 -1.31 -14.23
C TYR A 187 6.64 -2.20 -13.13
N VAL A 188 5.92 -2.39 -12.01
CA VAL A 188 6.45 -3.22 -10.92
C VAL A 188 6.45 -4.71 -11.28
N ILE A 189 5.47 -5.22 -12.02
CA ILE A 189 5.50 -6.62 -12.52
C ILE A 189 6.77 -6.83 -13.38
N GLY A 190 7.05 -5.88 -14.28
CA GLY A 190 8.14 -6.00 -15.23
C GLY A 190 7.94 -7.21 -16.15
N GLY A 191 8.91 -8.12 -16.17
CA GLY A 191 8.88 -9.35 -16.97
C GLY A 191 8.57 -10.62 -16.17
N LEU A 192 8.14 -10.49 -14.91
CA LEU A 192 7.87 -11.63 -14.03
C LEU A 192 6.49 -12.22 -14.31
N ALA A 193 6.37 -13.54 -14.13
CA ALA A 193 5.11 -14.26 -14.24
C ALA A 193 5.11 -15.47 -13.31
N ALA A 194 3.92 -15.87 -12.84
CA ALA A 194 3.75 -17.15 -12.16
C ALA A 194 3.99 -18.31 -13.16
N ASP A 195 4.51 -19.43 -12.68
CA ASP A 195 4.73 -20.61 -13.52
C ASP A 195 3.37 -21.29 -13.82
N PRO A 196 2.88 -21.29 -15.08
CA PRO A 196 1.59 -21.87 -15.42
C PRO A 196 1.56 -23.40 -15.29
N GLY A 197 2.72 -24.05 -15.16
CA GLY A 197 2.85 -25.49 -14.97
C GLY A 197 2.93 -25.93 -13.50
N ARG A 198 3.04 -24.99 -12.55
CA ARG A 198 3.18 -25.30 -11.12
C ARG A 198 1.87 -25.87 -10.56
N GLN A 199 1.97 -26.97 -9.82
CA GLN A 199 0.82 -27.52 -9.10
C GLN A 199 0.60 -26.78 -7.77
N LEU A 200 -0.65 -26.68 -7.33
CA LEU A 200 -1.00 -26.05 -6.05
C LEU A 200 -0.26 -26.75 -4.89
N GLY A 201 0.36 -25.95 -4.02
CA GLY A 201 1.18 -26.39 -2.90
C GLY A 201 2.64 -26.70 -3.24
N GLU A 202 3.04 -26.70 -4.51
CA GLU A 202 4.45 -26.78 -4.89
C GLU A 202 5.18 -25.48 -4.57
N ARG A 203 6.47 -25.59 -4.25
CA ARG A 203 7.32 -24.43 -3.95
C ARG A 203 7.43 -23.52 -5.19
N PRO A 204 7.07 -22.24 -5.10
CA PRO A 204 7.23 -21.29 -6.21
C PRO A 204 8.69 -21.11 -6.64
N SER A 205 8.90 -20.72 -7.90
CA SER A 205 10.22 -20.34 -8.42
C SER A 205 10.72 -19.04 -7.76
N GLN A 206 11.99 -18.68 -7.94
CA GLN A 206 12.49 -17.40 -7.41
C GLN A 206 11.81 -16.19 -8.08
N ASP A 207 11.50 -16.29 -9.36
CA ASP A 207 10.80 -15.23 -10.10
C ASP A 207 9.36 -15.06 -9.63
N GLU A 208 8.67 -16.17 -9.34
CA GLU A 208 7.32 -16.14 -8.76
C GLU A 208 7.33 -15.59 -7.33
N ILE A 209 8.32 -15.96 -6.50
CA ILE A 209 8.48 -15.35 -5.15
C ILE A 209 8.72 -13.84 -5.25
N GLU A 210 9.52 -13.39 -6.22
CA GLU A 210 9.74 -11.96 -6.43
C GLU A 210 8.48 -11.26 -6.94
N LEU A 211 7.70 -11.89 -7.84
CA LEU A 211 6.40 -11.40 -8.28
C LEU A 211 5.44 -11.23 -7.09
N GLU A 212 5.36 -12.22 -6.21
CA GLU A 212 4.55 -12.16 -4.99
C GLU A 212 4.97 -11.00 -4.07
N ARG A 213 6.28 -10.80 -3.86
CA ARG A 213 6.78 -9.66 -3.06
C ARG A 213 6.38 -8.31 -3.67
N ARG A 214 6.37 -8.18 -4.98
CA ARG A 214 5.92 -6.97 -5.68
C ARG A 214 4.41 -6.79 -5.60
N ALA A 215 3.65 -7.89 -5.66
CA ALA A 215 2.21 -7.87 -5.47
C ALA A 215 1.80 -7.42 -4.06
N ILE A 216 2.47 -7.93 -3.01
CA ILE A 216 2.22 -7.47 -1.62
C ILE A 216 2.44 -5.96 -1.51
N ALA A 217 3.49 -5.44 -2.13
CA ALA A 217 3.81 -4.03 -2.07
C ALA A 217 2.79 -3.15 -2.81
N ALA A 218 2.38 -3.53 -4.02
CA ALA A 218 1.33 -2.84 -4.76
C ALA A 218 0.00 -2.89 -4.01
N GLY A 219 -0.38 -4.07 -3.50
CA GLY A 219 -1.56 -4.26 -2.67
C GLY A 219 -1.52 -3.41 -1.40
N LEU A 220 -0.37 -3.33 -0.72
CA LEU A 220 -0.19 -2.48 0.44
C LEU A 220 -0.33 -0.99 0.12
N GLY A 221 0.25 -0.54 -0.98
CA GLY A 221 0.08 0.84 -1.47
C GLY A 221 -1.39 1.17 -1.69
N LEU A 222 -2.14 0.28 -2.33
CA LEU A 222 -3.58 0.42 -2.55
C LEU A 222 -4.39 0.36 -1.26
N VAL A 223 -4.11 -0.58 -0.34
CA VAL A 223 -4.78 -0.65 0.98
C VAL A 223 -4.51 0.64 1.78
N TRP A 224 -3.29 1.18 1.71
CA TRP A 224 -2.97 2.48 2.29
C TRP A 224 -3.78 3.62 1.68
N VAL A 225 -4.01 3.62 0.36
CA VAL A 225 -4.92 4.58 -0.29
C VAL A 225 -6.33 4.48 0.30
N VAL A 226 -6.82 3.27 0.63
CA VAL A 226 -8.12 3.14 1.31
C VAL A 226 -8.12 3.82 2.68
N ILE A 227 -7.07 3.62 3.50
CA ILE A 227 -6.95 4.28 4.81
C ILE A 227 -6.95 5.79 4.64
N TYR A 228 -6.19 6.27 3.67
CA TYR A 228 -6.13 7.68 3.35
C TYR A 228 -7.51 8.22 2.92
N GLU A 229 -8.20 7.57 2.00
CA GLU A 229 -9.55 7.95 1.56
C GLU A 229 -10.57 7.91 2.70
N ASP A 230 -10.51 6.92 3.59
CA ASP A 230 -11.36 6.81 4.79
C ASP A 230 -11.17 7.99 5.76
N THR A 231 -10.01 8.65 5.74
CA THR A 231 -9.78 9.87 6.53
C THR A 231 -10.28 11.15 5.86
N ARG A 232 -10.68 11.11 4.59
CA ARG A 232 -11.18 12.29 3.87
C ARG A 232 -12.62 12.56 4.26
N THR A 233 -12.91 13.82 4.57
CA THR A 233 -14.28 14.26 4.93
C THR A 233 -15.13 14.64 3.73
N GLN A 234 -14.64 14.45 2.50
CA GLN A 234 -15.33 14.81 1.27
C GLN A 234 -15.54 13.56 0.43
N ASP A 235 -16.81 13.18 0.25
CA ASP A 235 -17.20 12.13 -0.69
C ASP A 235 -17.13 12.70 -2.10
N THR A 236 -16.27 12.12 -2.93
CA THR A 236 -16.13 12.51 -4.32
C THR A 236 -16.19 11.26 -5.18
N ASP A 237 -17.17 11.18 -6.09
CA ASP A 237 -17.31 10.12 -7.09
C ASP A 237 -16.19 10.14 -8.17
N MET A 238 -15.14 10.92 -7.94
CA MET A 238 -14.03 11.15 -8.86
C MET A 238 -13.04 9.97 -8.92
N TYR A 239 -12.97 9.16 -7.86
CA TYR A 239 -12.00 8.06 -7.76
C TYR A 239 -12.70 6.70 -7.90
N PRO A 240 -12.07 5.71 -8.56
CA PRO A 240 -12.59 4.34 -8.57
C PRO A 240 -12.64 3.79 -7.15
N ALA A 241 -13.61 2.89 -6.88
CA ALA A 241 -13.64 2.20 -5.60
C ALA A 241 -12.32 1.44 -5.39
N VAL A 242 -11.63 1.67 -4.27
CA VAL A 242 -10.29 1.10 -4.05
C VAL A 242 -10.29 -0.43 -4.04
N ALA A 243 -11.37 -1.07 -3.58
CA ALA A 243 -11.52 -2.53 -3.68
C ALA A 243 -11.45 -3.01 -5.14
N ALA A 244 -12.01 -2.26 -6.09
CA ALA A 244 -11.89 -2.57 -7.52
C ALA A 244 -10.47 -2.32 -8.04
N ARG A 245 -9.78 -1.26 -7.57
CA ARG A 245 -8.36 -1.01 -7.91
C ARG A 245 -7.45 -2.15 -7.45
N ILE A 246 -7.69 -2.67 -6.25
CA ILE A 246 -6.99 -3.83 -5.69
C ILE A 246 -7.24 -5.07 -6.55
N ASP A 247 -8.50 -5.36 -6.88
CA ASP A 247 -8.88 -6.51 -7.71
C ASP A 247 -8.24 -6.44 -9.12
N ASP A 248 -8.33 -5.28 -9.79
CA ASP A 248 -7.72 -5.03 -11.09
C ASP A 248 -6.19 -5.25 -11.04
N ALA A 249 -5.52 -4.71 -10.02
CA ALA A 249 -4.08 -4.87 -9.85
C ALA A 249 -3.70 -6.34 -9.59
N MET A 250 -4.37 -7.02 -8.66
CA MET A 250 -4.09 -8.43 -8.32
C MET A 250 -4.39 -9.38 -9.48
N THR A 251 -5.38 -9.04 -10.31
CA THR A 251 -5.65 -9.74 -11.57
C THR A 251 -4.50 -9.55 -12.56
N ALA A 252 -3.97 -8.33 -12.71
CA ALA A 252 -2.85 -8.05 -13.59
C ALA A 252 -1.56 -8.77 -13.19
N PHE A 253 -1.32 -8.95 -11.88
CA PHE A 253 -0.19 -9.74 -11.38
C PHE A 253 -0.27 -11.23 -11.78
N GLY A 254 -1.46 -11.75 -12.12
CA GLY A 254 -1.62 -13.14 -12.58
C GLY A 254 -1.15 -14.18 -11.55
N LEU A 255 -1.35 -13.89 -10.26
CA LEU A 255 -0.91 -14.75 -9.16
C LEU A 255 -1.71 -16.06 -9.12
N ALA A 256 -1.02 -17.15 -8.76
CA ALA A 256 -1.62 -18.45 -8.54
C ALA A 256 -2.63 -18.45 -7.37
N ASP A 257 -3.56 -19.40 -7.37
CA ASP A 257 -4.64 -19.48 -6.38
C ASP A 257 -4.16 -19.74 -4.94
N ASP A 258 -2.97 -20.30 -4.77
CA ASP A 258 -2.31 -20.55 -3.48
C ASP A 258 -1.25 -19.47 -3.13
N SER A 259 -1.31 -18.30 -3.78
CA SER A 259 -0.29 -17.27 -3.62
C SER A 259 -0.18 -16.72 -2.20
N ALA A 260 1.06 -16.64 -1.69
CA ALA A 260 1.33 -16.06 -0.38
C ALA A 260 1.00 -14.56 -0.34
N ALA A 261 1.12 -13.86 -1.48
CA ALA A 261 0.78 -12.45 -1.55
C ALA A 261 -0.71 -12.18 -1.32
N LEU A 262 -1.58 -12.98 -1.97
CA LEU A 262 -3.03 -12.90 -1.79
C LEU A 262 -3.41 -13.25 -0.36
N GLU A 263 -2.80 -14.29 0.23
CA GLU A 263 -3.03 -14.67 1.62
C GLU A 263 -2.68 -13.53 2.58
N ILE A 264 -1.46 -12.98 2.49
CA ILE A 264 -0.98 -11.90 3.37
C ILE A 264 -1.86 -10.65 3.25
N LEU A 265 -2.22 -10.24 2.03
CA LEU A 265 -3.07 -9.06 1.80
C LEU A 265 -4.48 -9.28 2.35
N SER A 266 -5.08 -10.46 2.14
CA SER A 266 -6.40 -10.80 2.66
C SER A 266 -6.45 -10.78 4.18
N ASP A 267 -5.44 -11.38 4.82
CA ASP A 267 -5.31 -11.44 6.28
C ASP A 267 -5.08 -10.04 6.86
N PHE A 268 -4.28 -9.22 6.18
CA PHE A 268 -4.00 -7.86 6.63
C PHE A 268 -5.23 -6.94 6.51
N ILE A 269 -6.00 -7.04 5.42
CA ILE A 269 -7.28 -6.34 5.28
C ILE A 269 -8.22 -6.74 6.42
N LYS A 270 -8.31 -8.04 6.74
CA LYS A 270 -9.09 -8.50 7.89
C LYS A 270 -8.59 -7.88 9.21
N ALA A 271 -7.29 -7.93 9.48
CA ALA A 271 -6.71 -7.37 10.70
C ALA A 271 -7.03 -5.88 10.87
N TRP A 272 -7.18 -5.16 9.76
CA TRP A 272 -7.59 -3.76 9.78
C TRP A 272 -9.10 -3.57 10.01
N ILE A 273 -9.96 -4.16 9.17
CA ILE A 273 -11.39 -3.81 9.14
C ILE A 273 -12.24 -4.66 10.10
N ASP A 274 -11.77 -5.85 10.46
CA ASP A 274 -12.50 -6.83 11.28
C ASP A 274 -11.54 -7.76 12.05
N PRO A 275 -10.71 -7.20 12.97
CA PRO A 275 -9.74 -7.98 13.74
C PRO A 275 -10.41 -9.00 14.66
N GLU A 276 -11.54 -8.65 15.26
CA GLU A 276 -12.27 -9.49 16.22
C GLU A 276 -13.18 -10.53 15.57
N GLY A 277 -13.55 -10.32 14.30
CA GLY A 277 -14.44 -11.23 13.58
C GLY A 277 -13.80 -12.60 13.37
N GLN A 278 -14.66 -13.58 13.10
CA GLN A 278 -14.19 -14.92 12.82
C GLN A 278 -13.55 -15.01 11.43
N TRP A 279 -12.58 -15.90 11.28
CA TRP A 279 -12.13 -16.31 9.96
C TRP A 279 -13.30 -16.93 9.19
N PRO A 280 -13.45 -16.61 7.90
CA PRO A 280 -14.47 -17.26 7.08
C PRO A 280 -14.25 -18.78 7.05
N VAL A 281 -15.32 -19.51 7.29
CA VAL A 281 -15.33 -20.97 7.19
C VAL A 281 -15.71 -21.32 5.74
N ALA A 282 -14.70 -21.39 4.87
CA ALA A 282 -14.89 -21.90 3.51
C ALA A 282 -14.75 -23.44 3.50
N PRO A 283 -15.51 -24.16 2.64
CA PRO A 283 -15.21 -25.55 2.33
C PRO A 283 -13.76 -25.71 1.88
N PRO A 284 -13.07 -26.83 2.19
CA PRO A 284 -11.66 -27.02 1.80
C PRO A 284 -11.39 -26.89 0.29
N SER A 285 -12.39 -27.13 -0.55
CA SER A 285 -12.30 -26.95 -2.02
C SER A 285 -12.20 -25.48 -2.44
N ASP A 286 -12.68 -24.57 -1.61
CA ASP A 286 -12.87 -23.14 -1.94
C ASP A 286 -11.93 -22.25 -1.10
N ALA A 287 -11.18 -22.84 -0.16
CA ALA A 287 -10.28 -22.15 0.76
C ALA A 287 -8.93 -21.76 0.10
N THR A 288 -8.96 -21.23 -1.12
CA THR A 288 -7.77 -20.72 -1.82
C THR A 288 -7.38 -19.34 -1.30
N ALA A 289 -6.12 -18.94 -1.53
CA ALA A 289 -5.67 -17.59 -1.19
C ALA A 289 -6.40 -16.53 -2.05
N ARG A 290 -6.72 -16.85 -3.30
CA ARG A 290 -7.53 -16.00 -4.18
C ARG A 290 -8.94 -15.77 -3.64
N SER A 291 -9.64 -16.84 -3.27
CA SER A 291 -10.99 -16.72 -2.69
C SER A 291 -10.98 -15.91 -1.38
N ALA A 292 -9.93 -16.05 -0.56
CA ALA A 292 -9.76 -15.23 0.64
C ALA A 292 -9.57 -13.74 0.31
N MET A 293 -8.80 -13.43 -0.74
CA MET A 293 -8.62 -12.04 -1.20
C MET A 293 -9.91 -11.45 -1.77
N ASP A 294 -10.64 -12.19 -2.59
CA ASP A 294 -11.93 -11.75 -3.17
C ASP A 294 -12.93 -11.41 -2.05
N GLU A 295 -13.00 -12.25 -1.02
CA GLU A 295 -13.82 -12.01 0.15
C GLU A 295 -13.35 -10.77 0.94
N ALA A 296 -12.03 -10.62 1.14
CA ALA A 296 -11.47 -9.47 1.84
C ALA A 296 -11.80 -8.16 1.11
N CYS A 297 -11.69 -8.14 -0.23
CA CYS A 297 -12.10 -7.01 -1.07
C CYS A 297 -13.60 -6.70 -0.95
N ALA A 298 -14.46 -7.72 -0.92
CA ALA A 298 -15.89 -7.54 -0.72
C ALA A 298 -16.19 -6.91 0.66
N ARG A 299 -15.58 -7.42 1.73
CA ARG A 299 -15.72 -6.87 3.08
C ARG A 299 -15.19 -5.43 3.17
N LEU A 300 -14.05 -5.14 2.54
CA LEU A 300 -13.48 -3.81 2.46
C LEU A 300 -14.40 -2.81 1.74
N TYR A 301 -15.03 -3.24 0.65
CA TYR A 301 -16.02 -2.44 -0.07
C TYR A 301 -17.22 -2.11 0.83
N HIS A 302 -17.71 -3.08 1.62
CA HIS A 302 -18.78 -2.83 2.59
C HIS A 302 -18.35 -1.87 3.69
N HIS A 303 -17.17 -2.09 4.29
CA HIS A 303 -16.61 -1.23 5.34
C HIS A 303 -16.48 0.23 4.87
N ALA A 304 -15.90 0.45 3.69
CA ALA A 304 -15.73 1.78 3.11
C ALA A 304 -17.07 2.47 2.78
N ARG A 305 -18.13 1.71 2.49
CA ARG A 305 -19.47 2.26 2.27
C ARG A 305 -20.19 2.61 3.58
N GLU A 306 -19.98 1.84 4.64
CA GLU A 306 -20.55 2.12 5.96
C GLU A 306 -19.89 3.32 6.63
N ALA A 307 -18.57 3.47 6.51
CA ALA A 307 -17.83 4.62 7.04
C ALA A 307 -18.26 5.98 6.44
N ARG A 308 -18.94 5.96 5.28
CA ARG A 308 -19.43 7.16 4.57
C ARG A 308 -20.89 7.54 4.90
N GLN A 309 -21.61 6.75 5.71
CA GLN A 309 -23.00 7.02 6.12
C GLN A 309 -23.07 7.74 7.47
#